data_AF-A0A6S6UA17-F1
#
_entry.id   AF-A0A6S6UA17-F1
#
_cell.length_a   1.000
_cell.length_b   1.000
_cell.length_c   1.000
_cell.angle_alpha   90.00
_cell.angle_beta   90.00
_cell.angle_gamma   90.00
#
_symmetry.space_group_name_H-M   'P 1'
#
loop_
_entity.id
_entity.type
_entity.pdbx_description
1 polymer ?
#
loop_
_entity_poly.entity_id
_entity_poly.type
_entity_poly.pdbx_seq_one_letter_code
_entity_poly.pdbx_strand_id
1 'polypeptide(L)'
;MDSLQFPRHGDKQNSDFFEDYLQKLLVERDRIGLTDMIGQIEALMITVDPDQSVRYVGELCLMTPYHYLVTLESASHWTHILRIDMDSPDLLVREVKDPGISGIFRSLNEVYPVGANKPNSRYMGEILRVSDVDAVTRLQKEREFRFFSPEEVAHLELPANLSVSKPSPYSHNIVAYMQRADDEIRTYQLGTSNIRDDVQAAYLKAKNAQKALNIEGILTPIDHLATRIYSQNRENAILEWLSLSSYFYWGSYDIKDQNSSTNVTKSVHFKDEIYSPAKVFTANNTPYFVNHLEHLPSPTETFVRNYGPRLHHLAIGVHDGDYEGVENIEHVVNSIAGQGKKFLLDVIGSREEGIKQIFSGASEHSSLIIEYVQRFGDFDGFFTKENVAELTQAAGVDDELLQMQKLSMPSTFQH
;
A
#
# COMPACT_ATOMS: atom_id res chain seq x y z
N MET A 1 -12.00 11.76 -20.72
CA MET A 1 -11.55 10.37 -21.02
C MET A 1 -12.74 9.39 -20.92
N ASP A 2 -12.69 8.15 -21.44
CA ASP A 2 -13.74 7.12 -21.21
C ASP A 2 -13.15 5.98 -20.37
N SER A 3 -13.62 5.84 -19.13
CA SER A 3 -13.13 4.85 -18.16
C SER A 3 -13.69 3.45 -18.38
N LEU A 4 -14.72 3.27 -19.22
CA LEU A 4 -15.34 1.97 -19.51
C LEU A 4 -14.74 1.26 -20.72
N GLN A 5 -13.91 1.94 -21.51
CA GLN A 5 -13.28 1.35 -22.70
C GLN A 5 -12.20 0.31 -22.36
N PHE A 6 -11.72 0.29 -21.11
CA PHE A 6 -10.65 -0.61 -20.69
C PHE A 6 -11.14 -2.06 -20.57
N PRO A 7 -10.37 -3.04 -21.06
CA PRO A 7 -10.74 -4.44 -20.97
C PRO A 7 -10.75 -4.91 -19.51
N ARG A 8 -11.64 -5.88 -19.23
CA ARG A 8 -11.73 -6.56 -17.95
C ARG A 8 -11.14 -7.96 -18.02
N HIS A 9 -10.45 -8.33 -16.96
CA HIS A 9 -9.69 -9.57 -16.86
C HIS A 9 -10.10 -10.42 -15.65
N GLY A 10 -9.72 -11.70 -15.69
CA GLY A 10 -9.96 -12.65 -14.62
C GLY A 10 -11.33 -13.32 -14.67
N ASP A 11 -11.61 -14.15 -13.66
CA ASP A 11 -12.72 -15.11 -13.66
C ASP A 11 -13.65 -14.98 -12.45
N LYS A 12 -13.38 -14.05 -11.54
CA LYS A 12 -14.23 -13.83 -10.38
C LYS A 12 -15.49 -13.07 -10.80
N GLN A 13 -16.64 -13.70 -10.56
CA GLN A 13 -17.94 -13.06 -10.74
C GLN A 13 -18.21 -12.08 -9.59
N ASN A 14 -18.68 -10.88 -9.94
CA ASN A 14 -19.17 -9.90 -8.98
C ASN A 14 -20.70 -9.91 -8.90
N SER A 15 -21.24 -9.28 -7.87
CA SER A 15 -22.68 -9.13 -7.73
C SER A 15 -23.29 -8.21 -8.79
N ASP A 16 -24.60 -8.38 -9.05
CA ASP A 16 -25.36 -7.48 -9.91
C ASP A 16 -25.28 -6.02 -9.43
N PHE A 17 -25.23 -5.81 -8.11
CA PHE A 17 -25.05 -4.49 -7.52
C PHE A 17 -23.71 -3.88 -7.98
N PHE A 18 -22.62 -4.63 -7.86
CA PHE A 18 -21.31 -4.12 -8.28
C PHE A 18 -21.28 -3.80 -9.77
N GLU A 19 -21.82 -4.68 -10.61
CA GLU A 19 -21.80 -4.50 -12.07
C GLU A 19 -22.62 -3.30 -12.54
N ASP A 20 -23.77 -3.05 -11.90
CA ASP A 20 -24.61 -1.89 -12.18
C ASP A 20 -23.95 -0.58 -11.72
N TYR A 21 -23.48 -0.53 -10.48
CA TYR A 21 -22.91 0.70 -9.91
C TYR A 21 -21.51 1.02 -10.43
N LEU A 22 -20.70 0.02 -10.81
CA LEU A 22 -19.41 0.26 -11.47
C LEU A 22 -19.61 1.11 -12.73
N GLN A 23 -20.54 0.72 -13.60
CA GLN A 23 -20.82 1.45 -14.83
C GLN A 23 -21.33 2.86 -14.55
N LYS A 24 -22.34 2.99 -13.66
CA LYS A 24 -22.93 4.29 -13.32
C LYS A 24 -21.90 5.25 -12.72
N LEU A 25 -21.07 4.77 -11.80
CA LEU A 25 -20.06 5.59 -11.13
C LEU A 25 -18.97 6.06 -12.09
N LEU A 26 -18.48 5.19 -12.97
CA LEU A 26 -17.43 5.55 -13.93
C LEU A 26 -17.95 6.53 -14.99
N VAL A 27 -19.15 6.29 -15.56
CA VAL A 27 -19.78 7.21 -16.52
C VAL A 27 -20.05 8.57 -15.89
N GLU A 28 -20.55 8.59 -14.65
CA GLU A 28 -20.81 9.82 -13.94
C GLU A 28 -19.52 10.59 -13.65
N ARG A 29 -18.50 9.93 -13.12
CA ARG A 29 -17.17 10.50 -12.82
C ARG A 29 -16.53 11.13 -14.06
N ASP A 30 -16.59 10.43 -15.19
CA ASP A 30 -16.10 10.95 -16.48
C ASP A 30 -16.90 12.17 -16.92
N ARG A 31 -18.23 12.10 -16.86
CA ARG A 31 -19.14 13.19 -17.27
C ARG A 31 -18.94 14.48 -16.46
N ILE A 32 -18.68 14.37 -15.16
CA ILE A 32 -18.43 15.54 -14.30
C ILE A 32 -16.97 16.01 -14.32
N GLY A 33 -16.12 15.36 -15.13
CA GLY A 33 -14.72 15.75 -15.36
C GLY A 33 -13.74 15.31 -14.28
N LEU A 34 -14.17 14.58 -13.24
CA LEU A 34 -13.28 14.14 -12.15
C LEU A 34 -12.14 13.27 -12.67
N THR A 35 -12.40 12.42 -13.66
CA THR A 35 -11.38 11.56 -14.27
C THR A 35 -10.23 12.37 -14.87
N ASP A 36 -10.52 13.50 -15.53
CA ASP A 36 -9.45 14.31 -16.14
C ASP A 36 -8.75 15.21 -15.10
N MET A 37 -9.43 15.57 -14.00
CA MET A 37 -8.89 16.43 -12.94
C MET A 37 -8.01 15.69 -11.92
N ILE A 38 -8.23 14.38 -11.72
CA ILE A 38 -7.48 13.56 -10.76
C ILE A 38 -6.41 12.78 -11.51
N GLY A 39 -5.14 12.95 -11.14
CA GLY A 39 -4.00 12.26 -11.73
C GLY A 39 -3.52 11.06 -10.92
N GLN A 40 -2.23 10.77 -11.05
CA GLN A 40 -1.51 9.69 -10.39
C GLN A 40 -1.42 9.85 -8.86
N ILE A 41 -1.00 8.76 -8.21
CA ILE A 41 -0.57 8.78 -6.81
C ILE A 41 0.76 9.56 -6.71
N GLU A 42 0.76 10.65 -5.96
CA GLU A 42 1.92 11.46 -5.62
C GLU A 42 2.67 10.93 -4.41
N ALA A 43 1.96 10.32 -3.45
CA ALA A 43 2.59 9.83 -2.24
C ALA A 43 1.76 8.79 -1.49
N LEU A 44 2.44 7.98 -0.70
CA LEU A 44 1.86 7.05 0.26
C LEU A 44 2.21 7.51 1.68
N MET A 45 1.23 7.48 2.58
CA MET A 45 1.44 7.84 3.98
C MET A 45 1.44 6.60 4.86
N ILE A 46 2.52 6.44 5.63
CA ILE A 46 2.72 5.36 6.59
C ILE A 46 3.04 6.00 7.93
N THR A 47 2.36 5.59 8.99
CA THR A 47 2.73 5.96 10.37
C THR A 47 3.35 4.77 11.07
N VAL A 48 4.32 5.02 11.95
CA VAL A 48 4.98 4.05 12.81
C VAL A 48 4.96 4.50 14.27
N ASP A 49 5.07 3.55 15.20
CA ASP A 49 5.25 3.83 16.62
C ASP A 49 6.54 4.62 16.91
N PRO A 50 6.62 5.30 18.08
CA PRO A 50 7.83 5.98 18.51
C PRO A 50 9.08 5.11 18.43
N ASP A 51 10.21 5.74 18.10
CA ASP A 51 11.54 5.14 18.00
C ASP A 51 11.70 4.09 16.87
N GLN A 52 10.80 4.06 15.88
CA GLN A 52 10.82 3.07 14.78
C GLN A 52 11.26 3.64 13.43
N SER A 53 10.95 4.91 13.16
CA SER A 53 11.10 5.57 11.86
C SER A 53 12.51 5.54 11.31
N VAL A 54 13.54 5.84 12.11
CA VAL A 54 14.95 5.81 11.65
C VAL A 54 15.32 4.42 11.11
N ARG A 55 14.92 3.36 11.82
CA ARG A 55 15.18 1.98 11.41
C ARG A 55 14.36 1.59 10.19
N TYR A 56 13.10 2.02 10.15
CA TYR A 56 12.21 1.75 9.02
C TYR A 56 12.64 2.46 7.75
N VAL A 57 13.11 3.72 7.83
CA VAL A 57 13.71 4.43 6.70
C VAL A 57 14.94 3.68 6.19
N GLY A 58 15.82 3.20 7.07
CA GLY A 58 16.96 2.36 6.69
C GLY A 58 16.54 1.06 6.01
N GLU A 59 15.51 0.38 6.53
CA GLU A 59 14.92 -0.82 5.93
C GLU A 59 14.37 -0.55 4.53
N LEU A 60 13.54 0.47 4.37
CA LEU A 60 12.98 0.87 3.08
C LEU A 60 14.09 1.24 2.10
N CYS A 61 15.09 2.02 2.51
CA CYS A 61 16.20 2.41 1.64
C CYS A 61 17.07 1.23 1.18
N LEU A 62 17.09 0.12 1.93
CA LEU A 62 17.79 -1.11 1.56
C LEU A 62 16.92 -2.00 0.63
N MET A 63 15.63 -2.10 0.93
CA MET A 63 14.71 -3.03 0.27
C MET A 63 13.96 -2.41 -0.91
N THR A 64 14.18 -1.13 -1.20
CA THR A 64 13.47 -0.40 -2.26
C THR A 64 14.44 0.59 -2.94
N PRO A 65 14.09 1.16 -4.10
CA PRO A 65 14.92 2.19 -4.73
C PRO A 65 14.85 3.55 -4.02
N TYR A 66 13.96 3.74 -3.04
CA TYR A 66 13.72 5.04 -2.41
C TYR A 66 14.95 5.63 -1.71
N HIS A 67 15.11 6.95 -1.81
CA HIS A 67 16.14 7.72 -1.12
C HIS A 67 15.52 8.62 -0.07
N TYR A 68 16.14 8.73 1.10
CA TYR A 68 15.77 9.74 2.09
C TYR A 68 16.12 11.14 1.55
N LEU A 69 15.12 12.01 1.52
CA LEU A 69 15.26 13.39 1.04
C LEU A 69 15.41 14.37 2.21
N VAL A 70 14.42 14.37 3.10
CA VAL A 70 14.33 15.34 4.20
C VAL A 70 13.36 14.87 5.29
N THR A 71 13.50 15.41 6.50
CA THR A 71 12.49 15.30 7.55
C THR A 71 11.71 16.60 7.64
N LEU A 72 10.39 16.49 7.72
CA LEU A 72 9.48 17.56 8.10
C LEU A 72 9.08 17.35 9.56
N GLU A 73 9.49 18.26 10.42
CA GLU A 73 9.25 18.20 11.86
C GLU A 73 8.15 19.17 12.26
N SER A 74 7.04 18.62 12.75
CA SER A 74 5.95 19.36 13.39
C SER A 74 6.06 19.28 14.91
N ALA A 75 5.08 19.80 15.64
CA ALA A 75 5.13 19.82 17.10
C ALA A 75 5.19 18.40 17.68
N SER A 76 4.36 17.50 17.15
CA SER A 76 4.21 16.14 17.69
C SER A 76 4.62 15.01 16.76
N HIS A 77 5.06 15.29 15.53
CA HIS A 77 5.50 14.27 14.58
C HIS A 77 6.84 14.57 13.93
N TRP A 78 7.53 13.50 13.53
CA TRP A 78 8.54 13.52 12.47
C TRP A 78 7.93 12.90 11.23
N THR A 79 8.12 13.52 10.05
CA THR A 79 7.68 12.98 8.77
C THR A 79 8.88 12.91 7.82
N HIS A 80 9.38 11.71 7.55
CA HIS A 80 10.50 11.50 6.64
C HIS A 80 9.98 11.31 5.21
N ILE A 81 10.48 12.13 4.29
CA ILE A 81 10.16 12.06 2.87
C ILE A 81 11.18 11.17 2.19
N LEU A 82 10.70 10.09 1.60
CA LEU A 82 11.49 9.19 0.77
C LEU A 82 11.04 9.34 -0.68
N ARG A 83 11.98 9.57 -1.59
CA ARG A 83 11.72 9.85 -3.00
C ARG A 83 12.68 9.07 -3.90
N ILE A 84 12.19 8.62 -5.05
CA ILE A 84 13.02 8.09 -6.14
C ILE A 84 13.31 9.24 -7.10
N ASP A 85 12.25 9.78 -7.68
CA ASP A 85 12.23 10.88 -8.64
C ASP A 85 10.88 11.65 -8.54
N MET A 86 10.54 12.42 -9.57
CA MET A 86 9.28 13.19 -9.63
C MET A 86 8.12 12.44 -10.31
N ASP A 87 8.41 11.30 -10.93
CA ASP A 87 7.45 10.50 -11.69
C ASP A 87 6.83 9.40 -10.81
N SER A 88 7.60 8.92 -9.84
CA SER A 88 7.21 7.90 -8.87
C SER A 88 6.57 8.53 -7.62
N PRO A 89 5.65 7.82 -6.93
CA PRO A 89 5.11 8.30 -5.66
C PRO A 89 6.20 8.43 -4.59
N ASP A 90 6.06 9.38 -3.66
CA ASP A 90 6.87 9.44 -2.44
C ASP A 90 6.38 8.44 -1.39
N LEU A 91 7.25 8.08 -0.43
CA LEU A 91 6.84 7.51 0.85
C LEU A 91 6.99 8.56 1.96
N LEU A 92 5.90 8.83 2.67
CA LEU A 92 5.86 9.66 3.87
C LEU A 92 5.82 8.76 5.09
N VAL A 93 6.98 8.57 5.73
CA VAL A 93 7.10 7.81 6.97
C VAL A 93 6.94 8.76 8.15
N ARG A 94 5.80 8.70 8.81
CA ARG A 94 5.42 9.53 9.95
C ARG A 94 5.67 8.76 11.25
N GLU A 95 6.29 9.41 12.22
CA GLU A 95 6.42 8.91 13.59
C GLU A 95 5.88 9.94 14.55
N VAL A 96 5.07 9.46 15.49
CA VAL A 96 4.61 10.26 16.61
C VAL A 96 5.70 10.35 17.69
N LYS A 97 5.95 11.55 18.21
CA LYS A 97 7.02 11.79 19.21
C LYS A 97 6.64 11.29 20.61
N ASP A 98 5.35 11.28 20.92
CA ASP A 98 4.82 10.87 22.23
C ASP A 98 3.83 9.70 22.05
N PRO A 99 4.09 8.52 22.65
CA PRO A 99 3.18 7.37 22.58
C PRO A 99 1.82 7.62 23.26
N GLY A 100 1.63 8.70 24.01
CA GLY A 100 0.36 9.10 24.62
C GLY A 100 -0.59 9.86 23.70
N ILE A 101 -0.11 10.29 22.52
CA ILE A 101 -0.96 10.98 21.55
C ILE A 101 -2.07 10.06 21.06
N SER A 102 -3.29 10.58 21.09
CA SER A 102 -4.49 9.89 20.65
C SER A 102 -5.09 10.60 19.44
N GLY A 103 -5.70 9.82 18.56
CA GLY A 103 -6.29 10.34 17.33
C GLY A 103 -6.94 9.22 16.54
N ILE A 104 -7.68 9.60 15.49
CA ILE A 104 -8.51 8.67 14.71
C ILE A 104 -7.71 7.47 14.16
N PHE A 105 -6.49 7.68 13.67
CA PHE A 105 -5.66 6.62 13.09
C PHE A 105 -5.22 5.58 14.13
N ARG A 106 -4.94 6.05 15.35
CA ARG A 106 -4.63 5.20 16.50
C ARG A 106 -5.84 4.39 16.93
N SER A 107 -7.00 5.05 17.09
CA SER A 107 -8.24 4.39 17.50
C SER A 107 -8.67 3.30 16.51
N LEU A 108 -8.43 3.49 15.22
CA LEU A 108 -8.68 2.47 14.19
C LEU A 108 -7.79 1.22 14.35
N ASN A 109 -6.62 1.32 14.99
CA ASN A 109 -5.77 0.17 15.30
C ASN A 109 -6.13 -0.48 16.64
N GLU A 110 -6.49 0.32 17.65
CA GLU A 110 -6.74 -0.14 19.03
C GLU A 110 -7.93 -1.09 19.16
N VAL A 111 -8.88 -1.06 18.22
CA VAL A 111 -10.03 -1.97 18.21
C VAL A 111 -9.68 -3.38 17.70
N TYR A 112 -8.45 -3.61 17.24
CA TYR A 112 -7.99 -4.90 16.69
C TYR A 112 -6.90 -5.54 17.55
N PRO A 113 -6.93 -6.86 17.81
CA PRO A 113 -6.02 -7.53 18.74
C PRO A 113 -4.53 -7.29 18.49
N VAL A 114 -4.08 -7.37 17.24
CA VAL A 114 -2.67 -7.14 16.89
C VAL A 114 -2.41 -5.65 16.68
N GLY A 115 -3.36 -4.93 16.10
CA GLY A 115 -3.29 -3.47 15.93
C GLY A 115 -3.08 -2.72 17.24
N ALA A 116 -3.73 -3.15 18.33
CA ALA A 116 -3.61 -2.54 19.65
C ALA A 116 -2.20 -2.62 20.25
N ASN A 117 -1.37 -3.58 19.83
CA ASN A 117 0.01 -3.70 20.30
C ASN A 117 0.96 -2.69 19.64
N LYS A 118 0.59 -2.16 18.46
CA LYS A 118 1.33 -1.13 17.73
C LYS A 118 0.38 -0.04 17.24
N PRO A 119 -0.23 0.70 18.18
CA PRO A 119 -1.42 1.47 17.89
C PRO A 119 -1.15 2.64 16.93
N ASN A 120 0.09 3.13 16.82
CA ASN A 120 0.45 4.18 15.87
C ASN A 120 1.07 3.65 14.57
N SER A 121 1.34 2.35 14.45
CA SER A 121 1.87 1.75 13.22
C SER A 121 0.76 1.31 12.26
N ARG A 122 0.66 1.98 11.10
CA ARG A 122 -0.22 1.59 10.01
C ARG A 122 0.06 2.34 8.72
N TYR A 123 -0.38 1.75 7.62
CA TYR A 123 -0.66 2.48 6.41
C TYR A 123 -1.86 3.43 6.62
N MET A 124 -1.73 4.68 6.19
CA MET A 124 -2.78 5.70 6.31
C MET A 124 -3.57 5.84 5.01
N GLY A 125 -2.92 5.87 3.86
CA GLY A 125 -3.59 6.13 2.59
C GLY A 125 -2.70 6.78 1.54
N GLU A 126 -3.34 7.21 0.45
CA GLU A 126 -2.72 7.74 -0.76
C GLU A 126 -2.99 9.25 -0.91
N ILE A 127 -2.03 9.96 -1.50
CA ILE A 127 -2.19 11.33 -1.99
C ILE A 127 -2.23 11.28 -3.52
N LEU A 128 -3.30 11.75 -4.13
CA LEU A 128 -3.49 11.86 -5.57
C LEU A 128 -3.21 13.28 -6.04
N ARG A 129 -2.54 13.43 -7.19
CA ARG A 129 -2.41 14.72 -7.87
C ARG A 129 -3.77 15.19 -8.34
N VAL A 130 -4.04 16.49 -8.26
CA VAL A 130 -5.20 17.11 -8.91
C VAL A 130 -4.82 18.40 -9.62
N SER A 131 -5.59 18.76 -10.65
CA SER A 131 -5.44 20.06 -11.31
C SER A 131 -6.02 21.22 -10.50
N ASP A 132 -7.08 20.96 -9.71
CA ASP A 132 -7.78 21.92 -8.87
C ASP A 132 -8.34 21.22 -7.62
N VAL A 133 -7.74 21.49 -6.45
CA VAL A 133 -8.11 20.79 -5.21
C VAL A 133 -9.48 21.20 -4.69
N ASP A 134 -9.88 22.45 -4.88
CA ASP A 134 -11.17 22.97 -4.42
C ASP A 134 -12.31 22.42 -5.27
N ALA A 135 -12.14 22.41 -6.60
CA ALA A 135 -13.12 21.86 -7.52
C ALA A 135 -13.32 20.35 -7.29
N VAL A 136 -12.23 19.57 -7.23
CA VAL A 136 -12.30 18.12 -6.98
C VAL A 136 -12.95 17.85 -5.63
N THR A 137 -12.52 18.54 -4.57
CA THR A 137 -13.06 18.32 -3.22
C THR A 137 -14.54 18.67 -3.13
N ARG A 138 -14.98 19.76 -3.80
CA ARG A 138 -16.40 20.13 -3.87
C ARG A 138 -17.23 19.06 -4.58
N LEU A 139 -16.79 18.61 -5.75
CA LEU A 139 -17.48 17.54 -6.50
C LEU A 139 -17.56 16.24 -5.70
N GLN A 140 -16.50 15.87 -4.98
CA GLN A 140 -16.53 14.70 -4.12
C GLN A 140 -17.49 14.86 -2.93
N LYS A 141 -17.58 16.05 -2.34
CA LYS A 141 -18.58 16.34 -1.29
C LYS A 141 -20.02 16.31 -1.82
N GLU A 142 -20.27 16.75 -3.05
CA GLU A 142 -21.57 16.60 -3.73
C GLU A 142 -21.94 15.13 -3.94
N ARG A 143 -20.94 14.25 -4.05
CA ARG A 143 -21.05 12.78 -4.06
C ARG A 143 -21.00 12.14 -2.66
N GLU A 144 -21.24 12.94 -1.63
CA GLU A 144 -21.33 12.57 -0.20
C GLU A 144 -20.03 12.10 0.48
N PHE A 145 -18.88 12.22 -0.19
CA PHE A 145 -17.59 11.95 0.46
C PHE A 145 -17.27 13.00 1.53
N ARG A 146 -16.78 12.53 2.67
CA ARG A 146 -16.42 13.38 3.81
C ARG A 146 -14.94 13.69 3.81
N PHE A 147 -14.62 14.94 4.12
CA PHE A 147 -13.24 15.43 4.25
C PHE A 147 -13.03 16.01 5.63
N PHE A 148 -11.80 15.97 6.11
CA PHE A 148 -11.38 16.76 7.26
C PHE A 148 -11.52 18.26 6.95
N SER A 149 -11.89 19.05 7.95
CA SER A 149 -11.78 20.51 7.84
C SER A 149 -10.30 20.93 7.86
N PRO A 150 -9.95 22.14 7.39
CA PRO A 150 -8.57 22.64 7.50
C PRO A 150 -8.04 22.65 8.95
N GLU A 151 -8.90 22.93 9.92
CA GLU A 151 -8.55 22.87 11.35
C GLU A 151 -8.25 21.44 11.80
N GLU A 152 -9.04 20.45 11.36
CA GLU A 152 -8.77 19.05 11.67
C GLU A 152 -7.50 18.54 10.98
N VAL A 153 -7.21 18.97 9.73
CA VAL A 153 -5.95 18.66 9.03
C VAL A 153 -4.76 19.21 9.80
N ALA A 154 -4.84 20.46 10.27
CA ALA A 154 -3.81 21.08 11.09
C ALA A 154 -3.64 20.38 12.45
N HIS A 155 -4.74 20.00 13.11
CA HIS A 155 -4.71 19.26 14.37
C HIS A 155 -4.08 17.86 14.24
N LEU A 156 -4.29 17.19 13.11
CA LEU A 156 -3.65 15.91 12.77
C LEU A 156 -2.19 16.06 12.33
N GLU A 157 -1.70 17.29 12.21
CA GLU A 157 -0.39 17.64 11.67
C GLU A 157 -0.13 16.97 10.30
N LEU A 158 -1.16 16.95 9.45
CA LEU A 158 -1.04 16.57 8.05
C LEU A 158 -0.66 17.80 7.22
N PRO A 159 -0.02 17.63 6.04
CA PRO A 159 0.37 18.77 5.21
C PRO A 159 -0.82 19.68 4.86
N ALA A 160 -0.68 20.98 5.10
CA ALA A 160 -1.78 21.95 5.02
C ALA A 160 -2.25 22.22 3.58
N ASN A 161 -1.45 21.88 2.58
CA ASN A 161 -1.80 21.98 1.16
C ASN A 161 -2.55 20.75 0.62
N LEU A 162 -3.10 19.90 1.50
CA LEU A 162 -3.89 18.74 1.14
C LEU A 162 -5.35 18.92 1.52
N SER A 163 -6.25 18.44 0.65
CA SER A 163 -7.61 18.10 1.04
C SER A 163 -7.68 16.61 1.33
N VAL A 164 -8.04 16.23 2.57
CA VAL A 164 -7.91 14.84 3.05
C VAL A 164 -9.29 14.27 3.39
N SER A 165 -9.64 13.12 2.80
CA SER A 165 -10.88 12.42 3.12
C SER A 165 -10.87 11.92 4.58
N LYS A 166 -12.05 11.71 5.17
CA LYS A 166 -12.17 10.88 6.36
C LYS A 166 -11.76 9.43 6.01
N PRO A 167 -11.25 8.64 6.97
CA PRO A 167 -10.95 7.23 6.73
C PRO A 167 -12.16 6.48 6.18
N SER A 168 -11.95 5.71 5.12
CA SER A 168 -12.95 4.82 4.53
C SER A 168 -13.50 3.85 5.57
N PRO A 169 -14.82 3.61 5.64
CA PRO A 169 -15.38 2.58 6.50
C PRO A 169 -15.07 1.16 6.02
N TYR A 170 -14.58 0.99 4.79
CA TYR A 170 -14.32 -0.30 4.18
C TYR A 170 -12.85 -0.70 4.21
N SER A 171 -11.95 0.27 4.01
CA SER A 171 -10.49 0.06 3.96
C SER A 171 -9.73 0.72 5.10
N HIS A 172 -10.38 1.58 5.89
CA HIS A 172 -9.78 2.46 6.90
C HIS A 172 -8.71 3.42 6.36
N ASN A 173 -8.50 3.49 5.05
CA ASN A 173 -7.52 4.38 4.45
C ASN A 173 -8.15 5.74 4.13
N ILE A 174 -7.31 6.77 4.10
CA ILE A 174 -7.67 8.09 3.57
C ILE A 174 -7.26 8.22 2.11
N VAL A 175 -7.96 9.07 1.37
CA VAL A 175 -7.51 9.59 0.08
C VAL A 175 -7.34 11.09 0.24
N ALA A 176 -6.17 11.60 -0.14
CA ALA A 176 -5.89 13.03 -0.13
C ALA A 176 -5.65 13.55 -1.55
N TYR A 177 -5.89 14.84 -1.75
CA TYR A 177 -5.65 15.53 -3.01
C TYR A 177 -4.60 16.62 -2.84
N MET A 178 -3.60 16.63 -3.72
CA MET A 178 -2.58 17.67 -3.83
C MET A 178 -2.71 18.37 -5.17
N GLN A 179 -3.01 19.67 -5.16
CA GLN A 179 -2.90 20.46 -6.38
C GLN A 179 -1.43 20.70 -6.72
N ARG A 180 -1.02 20.32 -7.93
CA ARG A 180 0.36 20.48 -8.42
C ARG A 180 0.37 20.47 -9.95
N ALA A 181 1.07 21.39 -10.59
CA ALA A 181 1.34 21.33 -12.03
C ALA A 181 2.42 20.27 -12.35
N ASP A 182 2.46 19.77 -13.60
CA ASP A 182 3.42 18.73 -14.00
C ASP A 182 4.88 19.13 -13.75
N ASP A 183 5.23 20.39 -14.00
CA ASP A 183 6.56 20.97 -13.89
C ASP A 183 6.93 21.49 -12.49
N GLU A 184 5.98 21.47 -11.55
CA GLU A 184 6.23 21.88 -10.16
C GLU A 184 6.79 20.74 -9.33
N ILE A 185 7.69 21.06 -8.41
CA ILE A 185 8.17 20.07 -7.45
C ILE A 185 7.09 19.69 -6.44
N ARG A 186 7.13 18.44 -5.97
CA ARG A 186 6.21 17.96 -4.93
C ARG A 186 6.67 18.48 -3.57
N THR A 187 5.84 19.33 -2.97
CA THR A 187 6.07 19.95 -1.65
C THR A 187 4.95 19.63 -0.67
N TYR A 188 5.32 19.43 0.60
CA TYR A 188 4.37 19.20 1.69
C TYR A 188 4.47 20.36 2.67
N GLN A 189 3.40 21.12 2.84
CA GLN A 189 3.37 22.25 3.77
C GLN A 189 3.18 21.75 5.21
N LEU A 190 4.28 21.27 5.80
CA LEU A 190 4.28 20.69 7.13
C LEU A 190 5.55 21.06 7.89
N GLY A 191 5.37 21.70 9.05
CA GLY A 191 6.43 21.89 10.04
C GLY A 191 7.69 22.59 9.53
N THR A 192 8.82 22.26 10.13
CA THR A 192 10.16 22.72 9.75
C THR A 192 10.88 21.62 8.97
N SER A 193 11.51 22.00 7.85
CA SER A 193 12.27 21.07 7.01
C SER A 193 13.74 20.99 7.45
N ASN A 194 14.24 19.81 7.75
CA ASN A 194 15.64 19.55 8.10
C ASN A 194 16.13 18.16 7.65
N ILE A 195 17.43 18.05 7.37
CA ILE A 195 18.10 16.75 7.25
C ILE A 195 18.50 16.35 8.66
N ARG A 196 18.01 15.21 9.15
CA ARG A 196 18.41 14.68 10.46
C ARG A 196 19.59 13.73 10.30
N ASP A 197 20.62 13.93 11.11
CA ASP A 197 21.87 13.17 11.02
C ASP A 197 21.69 11.66 11.25
N ASP A 198 20.81 11.27 12.17
CA ASP A 198 20.51 9.86 12.48
C ASP A 198 19.82 9.14 11.31
N VAL A 199 18.81 9.79 10.71
CA VAL A 199 18.12 9.27 9.52
C VAL A 199 19.05 9.23 8.31
N GLN A 200 19.83 10.29 8.11
CA GLN A 200 20.83 10.37 7.04
C GLN A 200 21.86 9.24 7.15
N ALA A 201 22.34 8.94 8.36
CA ALA A 201 23.28 7.85 8.59
C ALA A 201 22.66 6.48 8.28
N ALA A 202 21.40 6.24 8.68
CA ALA A 202 20.68 5.00 8.35
C ALA A 202 20.48 4.83 6.83
N TYR A 203 20.08 5.91 6.16
CA TYR A 203 19.94 5.96 4.70
C TYR A 203 21.27 5.66 3.99
N LEU A 204 22.35 6.36 4.33
CA LEU A 204 23.65 6.17 3.69
C LEU A 204 24.18 4.74 3.92
N LYS A 205 24.00 4.19 5.12
CA LYS A 205 24.35 2.79 5.40
C LYS A 205 23.60 1.83 4.48
N ALA A 206 22.28 2.03 4.32
CA ALA A 206 21.44 1.18 3.46
C ALA A 206 21.85 1.27 1.99
N LYS A 207 22.08 2.48 1.45
CA LYS A 207 22.50 2.66 0.05
C LYS A 207 23.91 2.16 -0.22
N ASN A 208 24.83 2.31 0.73
CA ASN A 208 26.16 1.71 0.62
C ASN A 208 26.09 0.18 0.61
N ALA A 209 25.15 -0.42 1.37
CA ALA A 209 24.91 -1.85 1.31
C ALA A 209 24.33 -2.29 -0.05
N GLN A 210 23.34 -1.57 -0.61
CA GLN A 210 22.82 -1.86 -1.95
C GLN A 210 23.94 -1.86 -3.01
N LYS A 211 24.84 -0.86 -2.95
CA LYS A 211 26.02 -0.78 -3.82
C LYS A 211 26.95 -1.98 -3.65
N ALA A 212 27.30 -2.31 -2.41
CA ALA A 212 28.20 -3.43 -2.12
C ALA A 212 27.62 -4.79 -2.54
N LEU A 213 26.30 -4.91 -2.56
CA LEU A 213 25.56 -6.10 -3.00
C LEU A 213 25.28 -6.13 -4.51
N ASN A 214 25.65 -5.09 -5.26
CA ASN A 214 25.32 -4.93 -6.69
C ASN A 214 23.81 -5.04 -6.97
N ILE A 215 22.97 -4.44 -6.13
CA ILE A 215 21.51 -4.37 -6.34
C ILE A 215 21.01 -2.93 -6.57
N GLU A 216 21.90 -1.94 -6.55
CA GLU A 216 21.59 -0.58 -6.95
C GLU A 216 21.15 -0.53 -8.42
N GLY A 217 20.02 0.10 -8.70
CA GLY A 217 19.48 0.22 -10.07
C GLY A 217 18.78 -1.02 -10.63
N ILE A 218 18.69 -2.12 -9.87
CA ILE A 218 17.92 -3.32 -10.26
C ILE A 218 16.44 -3.18 -9.87
N LEU A 219 16.18 -2.56 -8.72
CA LEU A 219 14.83 -2.33 -8.19
C LEU A 219 14.19 -1.13 -8.88
N THR A 220 12.94 -1.28 -9.30
CA THR A 220 12.11 -0.23 -9.89
C THR A 220 11.14 0.34 -8.85
N PRO A 221 10.40 1.42 -9.16
CA PRO A 221 9.34 1.93 -8.30
C PRO A 221 8.25 0.88 -7.98
N ILE A 222 7.30 1.30 -7.15
CA ILE A 222 6.19 0.45 -6.69
C ILE A 222 5.37 -0.02 -7.89
N ASP A 223 5.19 -1.33 -8.03
CA ASP A 223 4.30 -1.96 -9.02
C ASP A 223 2.86 -1.89 -8.51
N HIS A 224 2.62 -2.34 -7.27
CA HIS A 224 1.26 -2.33 -6.73
C HIS A 224 1.13 -2.27 -5.21
N LEU A 225 -0.10 -2.00 -4.79
CA LEU A 225 -0.52 -1.78 -3.41
C LEU A 225 -1.68 -2.72 -3.06
N ALA A 226 -1.43 -3.83 -2.36
CA ALA A 226 -2.50 -4.74 -1.95
C ALA A 226 -3.04 -4.45 -0.56
N THR A 227 -4.33 -4.13 -0.52
CA THR A 227 -5.11 -3.87 0.69
C THR A 227 -5.97 -5.08 1.01
N ARG A 228 -5.86 -5.57 2.24
CA ARG A 228 -6.76 -6.61 2.75
C ARG A 228 -7.97 -5.96 3.39
N ILE A 229 -9.15 -6.45 3.03
CA ILE A 229 -10.45 -5.96 3.51
C ILE A 229 -11.37 -7.12 3.87
N TYR A 230 -12.39 -6.84 4.67
CA TYR A 230 -13.40 -7.84 5.02
C TYR A 230 -14.12 -8.37 3.79
N SER A 231 -14.48 -9.66 3.81
CA SER A 231 -15.24 -10.31 2.74
C SER A 231 -16.47 -9.50 2.29
N GLN A 232 -17.32 -9.06 3.21
CA GLN A 232 -18.53 -8.30 2.91
C GLN A 232 -18.29 -6.90 2.35
N ASN A 233 -17.07 -6.37 2.51
CA ASN A 233 -16.71 -5.03 2.09
C ASN A 233 -16.00 -5.01 0.73
N ARG A 234 -15.75 -6.18 0.11
CA ARG A 234 -14.95 -6.32 -1.12
C ARG A 234 -15.34 -5.32 -2.20
N GLU A 235 -16.58 -5.41 -2.66
CA GLU A 235 -17.11 -4.64 -3.78
C GLU A 235 -17.27 -3.16 -3.41
N ASN A 236 -17.73 -2.87 -2.19
CA ASN A 236 -17.91 -1.51 -1.71
C ASN A 236 -16.58 -0.73 -1.63
N ALA A 237 -15.51 -1.36 -1.12
CA ALA A 237 -14.19 -0.73 -1.06
C ALA A 237 -13.64 -0.39 -2.45
N ILE A 238 -13.85 -1.28 -3.42
CA ILE A 238 -13.41 -1.08 -4.81
C ILE A 238 -14.19 0.08 -5.43
N LEU A 239 -15.53 0.08 -5.33
CA LEU A 239 -16.36 1.16 -5.88
C LEU A 239 -16.06 2.52 -5.23
N GLU A 240 -15.78 2.53 -3.92
CA GLU A 240 -15.37 3.74 -3.19
C GLU A 240 -14.04 4.28 -3.72
N TRP A 241 -13.03 3.42 -3.86
CA TRP A 241 -11.72 3.81 -4.42
C TRP A 241 -11.84 4.34 -5.85
N LEU A 242 -12.60 3.67 -6.71
CA LEU A 242 -12.84 4.12 -8.08
C LEU A 242 -13.59 5.45 -8.11
N SER A 243 -14.44 5.72 -7.13
CA SER A 243 -15.12 7.01 -7.03
C SER A 243 -14.18 8.13 -6.58
N LEU A 244 -13.23 7.84 -5.69
CA LEU A 244 -12.27 8.82 -5.13
C LEU A 244 -11.04 9.07 -6.02
N SER A 245 -10.82 8.23 -7.04
CA SER A 245 -9.63 8.27 -7.89
C SER A 245 -9.99 8.33 -9.37
N SER A 246 -8.97 8.42 -10.24
CA SER A 246 -9.07 8.20 -11.69
C SER A 246 -8.59 6.80 -12.08
N TYR A 247 -8.97 5.78 -11.31
CA TYR A 247 -8.67 4.38 -11.64
C TYR A 247 -9.85 3.72 -12.37
N PHE A 248 -9.59 2.64 -13.10
CA PHE A 248 -10.63 1.75 -13.63
C PHE A 248 -10.50 0.36 -13.02
N TYR A 249 -11.59 -0.40 -13.06
CA TYR A 249 -11.59 -1.79 -12.61
C TYR A 249 -10.98 -2.68 -13.69
N TRP A 250 -9.76 -3.16 -13.45
CA TRP A 250 -9.04 -3.98 -14.43
C TRP A 250 -9.54 -5.43 -14.41
N GLY A 251 -9.88 -5.96 -13.23
CA GLY A 251 -10.34 -7.35 -13.15
C GLY A 251 -10.22 -7.97 -11.78
N SER A 252 -10.62 -9.23 -11.68
CA SER A 252 -10.44 -10.01 -10.45
C SER A 252 -10.35 -11.50 -10.70
N TYR A 253 -9.59 -12.16 -9.84
CA TYR A 253 -9.38 -13.59 -9.89
C TYR A 253 -9.88 -14.27 -8.63
N ASP A 254 -10.47 -15.45 -8.83
CA ASP A 254 -10.97 -16.30 -7.77
C ASP A 254 -9.90 -17.30 -7.33
N ILE A 255 -9.44 -17.20 -6.09
CA ILE A 255 -8.42 -18.06 -5.47
C ILE A 255 -9.14 -19.01 -4.51
N LYS A 256 -9.85 -19.98 -5.09
CA LYS A 256 -10.82 -20.85 -4.40
C LYS A 256 -10.21 -21.58 -3.21
N ASP A 257 -9.03 -22.18 -3.40
CA ASP A 257 -8.40 -23.02 -2.37
C ASP A 257 -7.92 -22.22 -1.15
N GLN A 258 -7.81 -20.89 -1.28
CA GLN A 258 -7.48 -19.98 -0.17
C GLN A 258 -8.69 -19.17 0.32
N ASN A 259 -9.91 -19.53 -0.11
CA ASN A 259 -11.14 -18.75 0.13
C ASN A 259 -10.93 -17.25 -0.13
N SER A 260 -10.22 -16.88 -1.19
CA SER A 260 -9.77 -15.50 -1.40
C SER A 260 -10.07 -15.04 -2.82
N SER A 261 -10.18 -13.73 -2.99
CA SER A 261 -10.24 -13.09 -4.31
C SER A 261 -9.30 -11.90 -4.31
N THR A 262 -8.63 -11.70 -5.44
CA THR A 262 -7.73 -10.56 -5.66
C THR A 262 -8.28 -9.71 -6.79
N ASN A 263 -8.49 -8.41 -6.50
CA ASN A 263 -9.22 -7.49 -7.35
C ASN A 263 -8.29 -6.31 -7.69
N VAL A 264 -8.06 -6.07 -8.98
CA VAL A 264 -7.05 -5.11 -9.45
C VAL A 264 -7.74 -3.90 -10.05
N THR A 265 -7.24 -2.72 -9.72
CA THR A 265 -7.59 -1.46 -10.37
C THR A 265 -6.32 -0.79 -10.87
N LYS A 266 -6.40 -0.14 -12.03
CA LYS A 266 -5.27 0.53 -12.69
C LYS A 266 -5.61 1.97 -13.02
N SER A 267 -4.59 2.82 -13.15
CA SER A 267 -4.76 4.21 -13.57
C SER A 267 -5.34 4.28 -14.98
N VAL A 268 -6.27 5.20 -15.23
CA VAL A 268 -6.76 5.50 -16.58
C VAL A 268 -5.72 6.28 -17.41
N HIS A 269 -4.77 6.94 -16.76
CA HIS A 269 -3.81 7.85 -17.42
C HIS A 269 -2.49 7.18 -17.77
N PHE A 270 -2.09 6.17 -17.00
CA PHE A 270 -0.78 5.53 -17.12
C PHE A 270 -0.95 4.03 -17.35
N LYS A 271 -0.32 3.53 -18.42
CA LYS A 271 -0.27 2.09 -18.67
C LYS A 271 0.63 1.38 -17.66
N ASP A 272 1.76 2.00 -17.36
CA ASP A 272 2.81 1.48 -16.52
C ASP A 272 2.60 1.93 -15.06
N GLU A 273 2.62 0.94 -14.18
CA GLU A 273 2.47 1.06 -12.74
C GLU A 273 3.53 1.95 -12.08
N ILE A 274 4.72 2.12 -12.67
CA ILE A 274 5.78 2.95 -12.07
C ILE A 274 5.35 4.40 -11.82
N TYR A 275 4.46 4.93 -12.67
CA TYR A 275 3.94 6.30 -12.56
C TYR A 275 2.78 6.39 -11.58
N SER A 276 1.97 5.34 -11.50
CA SER A 276 0.81 5.27 -10.61
C SER A 276 0.52 3.80 -10.31
N PRO A 277 0.96 3.28 -9.14
CA PRO A 277 0.89 1.86 -8.82
C PRO A 277 -0.53 1.32 -8.92
N ALA A 278 -0.68 0.06 -9.32
CA ALA A 278 -1.98 -0.58 -9.30
C ALA A 278 -2.49 -0.70 -7.86
N LYS A 279 -3.80 -0.47 -7.67
CA LYS A 279 -4.44 -0.64 -6.36
C LYS A 279 -5.19 -1.96 -6.34
N VAL A 280 -4.76 -2.84 -5.45
CA VAL A 280 -5.26 -4.20 -5.32
C VAL A 280 -6.07 -4.34 -4.03
N PHE A 281 -7.22 -4.99 -4.12
CA PHE A 281 -8.06 -5.34 -2.98
C PHE A 281 -8.17 -6.86 -2.89
N THR A 282 -7.73 -7.40 -1.76
CA THR A 282 -7.84 -8.82 -1.46
C THR A 282 -8.85 -9.00 -0.34
N ALA A 283 -9.81 -9.89 -0.57
CA ALA A 283 -10.86 -10.19 0.39
C ALA A 283 -11.17 -11.68 0.34
N ASN A 284 -11.58 -12.23 1.47
CA ASN A 284 -12.11 -13.58 1.49
C ASN A 284 -13.38 -13.68 0.62
N ASN A 285 -13.59 -14.84 -0.04
CA ASN A 285 -14.80 -15.08 -0.82
C ASN A 285 -16.03 -15.22 0.06
N THR A 286 -15.86 -15.79 1.25
CA THR A 286 -16.91 -15.94 2.25
C THR A 286 -16.48 -15.37 3.61
N PRO A 287 -17.40 -14.79 4.39
CA PRO A 287 -17.06 -14.15 5.65
C PRO A 287 -16.65 -15.16 6.74
N TYR A 288 -15.92 -14.72 7.76
CA TYR A 288 -15.33 -15.62 8.75
C TYR A 288 -16.32 -16.60 9.41
N PHE A 289 -17.57 -16.17 9.60
CA PHE A 289 -18.56 -16.95 10.34
C PHE A 289 -19.10 -18.15 9.56
N VAL A 290 -18.88 -18.25 8.24
CA VAL A 290 -19.23 -19.45 7.46
C VAL A 290 -18.06 -20.41 7.26
N ASN A 291 -16.84 -20.04 7.64
CA ASN A 291 -15.67 -20.90 7.51
C ASN A 291 -15.80 -22.26 8.22
N HIS A 292 -16.58 -22.32 9.30
CA HIS A 292 -16.85 -23.57 10.01
C HIS A 292 -17.70 -24.57 9.19
N LEU A 293 -18.30 -24.14 8.08
CA LEU A 293 -19.06 -24.95 7.14
C LEU A 293 -18.21 -25.28 5.90
N GLU A 294 -17.51 -24.28 5.37
CA GLU A 294 -16.70 -24.41 4.14
C GLU A 294 -15.39 -25.17 4.40
N HIS A 295 -14.87 -25.15 5.63
CA HIS A 295 -13.59 -25.75 6.03
C HIS A 295 -12.39 -25.31 5.17
N LEU A 296 -12.48 -24.13 4.55
CA LEU A 296 -11.41 -23.53 3.77
C LEU A 296 -10.51 -22.63 4.65
N PRO A 297 -9.23 -22.44 4.25
CA PRO A 297 -8.36 -21.43 4.84
C PRO A 297 -9.00 -20.04 4.82
N SER A 298 -8.57 -19.13 5.69
CA SER A 298 -9.06 -17.74 5.67
C SER A 298 -8.00 -16.71 6.08
N PRO A 299 -6.81 -16.77 5.46
CA PRO A 299 -5.69 -15.91 5.86
C PRO A 299 -6.02 -14.43 5.72
N THR A 300 -6.73 -14.03 4.65
CA THR A 300 -7.11 -12.62 4.42
C THR A 300 -8.07 -12.12 5.49
N GLU A 301 -9.13 -12.87 5.79
CA GLU A 301 -10.10 -12.50 6.82
C GLU A 301 -9.49 -12.52 8.24
N THR A 302 -8.62 -13.49 8.54
CA THR A 302 -7.87 -13.56 9.80
C THR A 302 -6.99 -12.32 9.97
N PHE A 303 -6.25 -11.92 8.93
CA PHE A 303 -5.48 -10.68 8.95
C PHE A 303 -6.37 -9.47 9.27
N VAL A 304 -7.48 -9.31 8.56
CA VAL A 304 -8.37 -8.15 8.76
C VAL A 304 -9.00 -8.16 10.17
N ARG A 305 -9.28 -9.32 10.76
CA ARG A 305 -9.78 -9.41 12.14
C ARG A 305 -8.71 -9.10 13.19
N ASN A 306 -7.44 -9.29 12.87
CA ASN A 306 -6.32 -9.07 13.79
C ASN A 306 -5.70 -7.66 13.67
N TYR A 307 -5.67 -7.11 12.46
CA TYR A 307 -5.05 -5.84 12.13
C TYR A 307 -6.09 -4.79 11.71
N GLY A 308 -7.32 -5.15 11.38
CA GLY A 308 -8.23 -4.25 10.67
C GLY A 308 -7.92 -4.16 9.18
N PRO A 309 -8.85 -3.64 8.38
CA PRO A 309 -8.63 -3.46 6.94
C PRO A 309 -7.55 -2.40 6.75
N ARG A 310 -6.53 -2.72 5.95
CA ARG A 310 -5.38 -1.84 5.63
C ARG A 310 -4.53 -2.45 4.53
N LEU A 311 -3.56 -1.67 4.04
CA LEU A 311 -2.50 -2.18 3.17
C LEU A 311 -1.75 -3.33 3.86
N HIS A 312 -1.54 -4.41 3.13
CA HIS A 312 -0.83 -5.61 3.58
C HIS A 312 0.60 -5.62 3.05
N HIS A 313 0.79 -5.31 1.76
CA HIS A 313 2.13 -5.24 1.17
C HIS A 313 2.27 -4.11 0.15
N LEU A 314 3.53 -3.72 -0.06
CA LEU A 314 4.02 -2.86 -1.13
C LEU A 314 4.81 -3.74 -2.09
N ALA A 315 4.41 -3.80 -3.35
CA ALA A 315 5.16 -4.53 -4.36
C ALA A 315 6.16 -3.61 -5.07
N ILE A 316 7.41 -4.03 -5.11
CA ILE A 316 8.53 -3.34 -5.76
C ILE A 316 8.87 -4.12 -7.02
N GLY A 317 8.86 -3.44 -8.16
CA GLY A 317 9.26 -4.07 -9.39
C GLY A 317 10.77 -4.34 -9.43
N VAL A 318 11.15 -5.35 -10.20
CA VAL A 318 12.52 -5.74 -10.47
C VAL A 318 12.68 -5.75 -11.99
N HIS A 319 13.70 -5.06 -12.50
CA HIS A 319 13.94 -5.01 -13.94
C HIS A 319 14.08 -6.42 -14.54
N ASP A 320 13.49 -6.63 -15.72
CA ASP A 320 13.75 -7.84 -16.51
C ASP A 320 15.26 -7.95 -16.82
N GLY A 321 15.75 -9.19 -16.89
CA GLY A 321 17.15 -9.53 -17.08
C GLY A 321 17.72 -10.40 -15.96
N ASP A 322 19.04 -10.49 -16.00
CA ASP A 322 19.84 -11.28 -15.08
C ASP A 322 21.12 -10.53 -14.68
N TYR A 323 21.64 -10.87 -13.51
CA TYR A 323 22.94 -10.48 -13.01
C TYR A 323 23.82 -11.73 -12.95
N GLU A 324 24.88 -11.74 -13.76
CA GLU A 324 25.83 -12.88 -13.85
C GLU A 324 25.14 -14.24 -14.11
N GLY A 325 24.09 -14.26 -14.93
CA GLY A 325 23.33 -15.48 -15.26
C GLY A 325 22.31 -15.91 -14.21
N VAL A 326 22.10 -15.11 -13.17
CA VAL A 326 21.06 -15.29 -12.15
C VAL A 326 19.98 -14.23 -12.36
N GLU A 327 18.71 -14.63 -12.48
CA GLU A 327 17.61 -13.69 -12.70
C GLU A 327 17.60 -12.61 -11.61
N ASN A 328 17.33 -11.36 -12.00
CA ASN A 328 17.50 -10.21 -11.13
C ASN A 328 16.76 -10.35 -9.79
N ILE A 329 15.55 -10.90 -9.77
CA ILE A 329 14.77 -11.14 -8.55
C ILE A 329 15.48 -12.10 -7.60
N GLU A 330 16.05 -13.18 -8.12
CA GLU A 330 16.82 -14.15 -7.32
C GLU A 330 18.07 -13.50 -6.74
N HIS A 331 18.80 -12.73 -7.56
CA HIS A 331 19.98 -12.00 -7.10
C HIS A 331 19.65 -10.99 -6.00
N VAL A 332 18.58 -10.21 -6.17
CA VAL A 332 18.08 -9.25 -5.17
C VAL A 332 17.71 -9.96 -3.87
N VAL A 333 16.89 -11.01 -3.96
CA VAL A 333 16.39 -11.75 -2.79
C VAL A 333 17.54 -12.38 -2.03
N ASN A 334 18.45 -13.08 -2.71
CA ASN A 334 19.61 -13.71 -2.09
C ASN A 334 20.53 -12.68 -1.43
N SER A 335 20.76 -11.54 -2.09
CA SER A 335 21.59 -10.44 -1.57
C SER A 335 20.99 -9.84 -0.30
N ILE A 336 19.68 -9.58 -0.30
CA ILE A 336 18.96 -8.99 0.84
C ILE A 336 18.82 -10.00 1.99
N ALA A 337 18.56 -11.27 1.67
CA ALA A 337 18.53 -12.35 2.66
C ALA A 337 19.89 -12.53 3.34
N GLY A 338 21.00 -12.38 2.59
CA GLY A 338 22.35 -12.35 3.13
C GLY A 338 22.62 -11.22 4.14
N GLN A 339 21.79 -10.17 4.16
CA GLN A 339 21.82 -9.11 5.18
C GLN A 339 20.93 -9.42 6.41
N GLY A 340 20.40 -10.64 6.51
CA GLY A 340 19.57 -11.08 7.63
C GLY A 340 18.08 -10.77 7.49
N LYS A 341 17.62 -10.28 6.33
CA LYS A 341 16.19 -10.14 6.05
C LYS A 341 15.58 -11.50 5.74
N LYS A 342 14.35 -11.73 6.21
CA LYS A 342 13.63 -12.98 6.00
C LYS A 342 12.64 -12.84 4.86
N PHE A 343 12.45 -13.94 4.14
CA PHE A 343 11.39 -14.11 3.14
C PHE A 343 10.51 -15.27 3.56
N LEU A 344 9.24 -15.22 3.16
CA LEU A 344 8.22 -16.18 3.63
C LEU A 344 8.30 -17.53 2.91
N LEU A 345 8.89 -17.54 1.72
CA LEU A 345 9.05 -18.69 0.84
C LEU A 345 10.22 -18.44 -0.13
N ASP A 346 10.53 -19.43 -0.96
CA ASP A 346 11.43 -19.26 -2.11
C ASP A 346 10.76 -18.40 -3.20
N VAL A 347 11.53 -17.90 -4.17
CA VAL A 347 10.96 -17.17 -5.31
C VAL A 347 10.07 -18.12 -6.13
N ILE A 348 8.83 -17.71 -6.40
CA ILE A 348 7.84 -18.51 -7.12
C ILE A 348 7.53 -17.92 -8.50
N GLY A 349 6.94 -18.74 -9.35
CA GLY A 349 6.73 -18.46 -10.76
C GLY A 349 7.95 -18.78 -11.61
N SER A 350 7.87 -18.44 -12.90
CA SER A 350 8.89 -18.77 -13.89
C SER A 350 8.96 -17.75 -15.01
N ARG A 351 10.07 -17.77 -15.75
CA ARG A 351 10.23 -16.97 -16.95
C ARG A 351 9.23 -17.36 -18.04
N GLU A 352 8.92 -18.65 -18.14
CA GLU A 352 7.94 -19.19 -19.10
C GLU A 352 6.52 -18.72 -18.81
N GLU A 353 6.16 -18.56 -17.53
CA GLU A 353 4.88 -17.96 -17.11
C GLU A 353 4.87 -16.43 -17.23
N GLY A 354 6.03 -15.82 -17.48
CA GLY A 354 6.20 -14.39 -17.67
C GLY A 354 6.34 -13.59 -16.38
N ILE A 355 6.34 -14.23 -15.20
CA ILE A 355 6.44 -13.52 -13.91
C ILE A 355 7.04 -14.36 -12.79
N LYS A 356 7.88 -13.73 -11.96
CA LYS A 356 8.36 -14.25 -10.68
C LYS A 356 8.06 -13.30 -9.53
N GLN A 357 7.72 -13.85 -8.37
CA GLN A 357 7.27 -13.11 -7.20
C GLN A 357 7.77 -13.71 -5.89
N ILE A 358 7.84 -12.91 -4.84
CA ILE A 358 8.16 -13.35 -3.47
C ILE A 358 7.77 -12.29 -2.44
N PHE A 359 7.37 -12.73 -1.24
CA PHE A 359 7.12 -11.88 -0.07
C PHE A 359 8.28 -11.91 0.92
N SER A 360 8.69 -10.72 1.39
CA SER A 360 9.46 -10.60 2.62
C SER A 360 8.61 -10.99 3.83
N GLY A 361 9.26 -11.24 4.97
CA GLY A 361 8.56 -11.20 6.26
C GLY A 361 7.96 -9.82 6.53
N ALA A 362 6.93 -9.76 7.37
CA ALA A 362 6.35 -8.49 7.79
C ALA A 362 7.38 -7.63 8.56
N SER A 363 7.48 -6.35 8.19
CA SER A 363 8.38 -5.40 8.85
C SER A 363 8.08 -5.31 10.34
N GLU A 364 9.13 -5.39 11.16
CA GLU A 364 9.00 -5.17 12.61
C GLU A 364 8.58 -3.75 12.95
N HIS A 365 8.68 -2.80 12.02
CA HIS A 365 8.39 -1.38 12.27
C HIS A 365 6.97 -0.99 11.83
N SER A 366 6.55 -1.46 10.65
CA SER A 366 5.26 -1.08 10.03
C SER A 366 4.24 -2.20 9.93
N SER A 367 4.66 -3.46 10.11
CA SER A 367 3.90 -4.68 9.76
C SER A 367 3.60 -4.84 8.26
N LEU A 368 4.16 -4.00 7.39
CA LEU A 368 4.04 -4.15 5.94
C LEU A 368 5.03 -5.17 5.41
N ILE A 369 4.60 -5.94 4.43
CA ILE A 369 5.46 -6.82 3.63
C ILE A 369 5.96 -6.05 2.40
N ILE A 370 7.20 -6.32 1.99
CA ILE A 370 7.71 -5.96 0.67
C ILE A 370 7.59 -7.19 -0.22
N GLU A 371 6.88 -7.03 -1.34
CA GLU A 371 6.88 -8.00 -2.43
C GLU A 371 7.91 -7.57 -3.48
N TYR A 372 8.65 -8.52 -4.05
CA TYR A 372 9.40 -8.27 -5.29
C TYR A 372 8.68 -8.95 -6.46
N VAL A 373 8.58 -8.22 -7.57
CA VAL A 373 7.94 -8.71 -8.81
C VAL A 373 8.87 -8.49 -9.98
N GLN A 374 9.27 -9.56 -10.66
CA GLN A 374 9.95 -9.48 -11.96
C GLN A 374 9.02 -9.99 -13.05
N ARG A 375 8.68 -9.12 -14.00
CA ARG A 375 7.95 -9.49 -15.22
C ARG A 375 8.97 -9.75 -16.34
N PHE A 376 8.72 -10.76 -17.16
CA PHE A 376 9.61 -11.17 -18.23
C PHE A 376 8.99 -10.89 -19.60
N GLY A 377 9.79 -10.39 -20.54
CA GLY A 377 9.37 -10.21 -21.94
C GLY A 377 8.17 -9.27 -22.09
N ASP A 378 7.13 -9.72 -22.79
CA ASP A 378 5.91 -8.98 -23.10
C ASP A 378 4.72 -9.33 -22.18
N PHE A 379 4.99 -9.90 -21.00
CA PHE A 379 3.95 -10.25 -20.03
C PHE A 379 3.12 -9.02 -19.61
N ASP A 380 1.88 -8.96 -20.08
CA ASP A 380 0.90 -7.89 -19.79
C ASP A 380 -0.13 -8.34 -18.72
N GLY A 381 0.08 -9.53 -18.14
CA GLY A 381 -0.72 -10.02 -17.01
C GLY A 381 -0.33 -9.34 -15.70
N PHE A 382 -1.13 -9.55 -14.65
CA PHE A 382 -0.85 -8.97 -13.33
C PHE A 382 -0.22 -9.97 -12.35
N PHE A 383 -0.76 -11.20 -12.28
CA PHE A 383 -0.21 -12.36 -11.55
C PHE A 383 -0.71 -13.69 -12.15
N THR A 384 -0.11 -14.81 -11.79
CA THR A 384 -0.70 -16.16 -11.97
C THR A 384 -1.54 -16.53 -10.74
N LYS A 385 -2.54 -17.40 -10.90
CA LYS A 385 -3.40 -17.79 -9.76
C LYS A 385 -2.62 -18.62 -8.75
N GLU A 386 -1.74 -19.46 -9.26
CA GLU A 386 -0.83 -20.32 -8.53
C GLU A 386 0.07 -19.47 -7.64
N ASN A 387 0.71 -18.42 -8.19
CA ASN A 387 1.54 -17.52 -7.39
C ASN A 387 0.75 -16.86 -6.26
N VAL A 388 -0.45 -16.33 -6.56
CA VAL A 388 -1.28 -15.69 -5.54
C VAL A 388 -1.71 -16.68 -4.45
N ALA A 389 -2.04 -17.91 -4.80
CA ALA A 389 -2.43 -18.94 -3.83
C ALA A 389 -1.28 -19.26 -2.86
N GLU A 390 -0.06 -19.47 -3.39
CA GLU A 390 1.12 -19.78 -2.59
C GLU A 390 1.53 -18.61 -1.68
N LEU A 391 1.59 -17.39 -2.23
CA LEU A 391 1.89 -16.17 -1.45
C LEU A 391 0.85 -15.92 -0.35
N THR A 392 -0.43 -16.14 -0.65
CA THR A 392 -1.53 -15.97 0.31
C THR A 392 -1.43 -16.98 1.45
N GLN A 393 -1.12 -18.23 1.13
CA GLN A 393 -0.91 -19.28 2.12
C GLN A 393 0.28 -18.96 3.02
N ALA A 394 1.43 -18.60 2.45
CA ALA A 394 2.64 -18.29 3.19
C ALA A 394 2.46 -17.10 4.15
N ALA A 395 1.81 -16.02 3.68
CA ALA A 395 1.47 -14.88 4.52
C ALA A 395 0.52 -15.25 5.67
N GLY A 396 -0.47 -16.12 5.41
CA GLY A 396 -1.37 -16.64 6.44
C GLY A 396 -0.66 -17.38 7.57
N VAL A 397 0.28 -18.25 7.20
CA VAL A 397 1.07 -19.02 8.18
C VAL A 397 1.96 -18.10 9.03
N ASP A 398 2.60 -17.10 8.42
CA ASP A 398 3.44 -16.14 9.16
C ASP A 398 2.60 -15.30 10.15
N ASP A 399 1.43 -14.83 9.71
CA ASP A 399 0.47 -14.10 10.56
C ASP A 399 0.06 -14.93 11.80
N GLU A 400 -0.25 -16.21 11.61
CA GLU A 400 -0.62 -17.13 12.69
C GLU A 400 0.54 -17.37 13.66
N LEU A 401 1.75 -17.58 13.14
CA LEU A 401 2.96 -17.75 13.97
C LEU A 401 3.26 -16.50 14.81
N LEU A 402 3.18 -15.31 14.20
CA LEU A 402 3.35 -14.03 14.89
C LEU A 402 2.28 -13.82 15.96
N GLN A 403 1.04 -14.23 15.70
CA GLN A 403 -0.05 -14.15 16.67
C GLN A 403 0.21 -15.09 17.86
N MET A 404 0.62 -16.35 17.61
CA MET A 404 0.94 -17.31 18.67
C MET A 404 2.10 -16.85 19.55
N GLN A 405 3.18 -16.33 18.94
CA GLN A 405 4.32 -15.79 19.69
C GLN A 405 3.90 -14.64 20.61
N LYS A 406 3.04 -13.73 20.13
CA LYS A 406 2.53 -12.60 20.92
C LYS A 406 1.62 -13.03 22.06
N LEU A 407 0.75 -14.02 21.84
CA LEU A 407 -0.10 -14.60 22.90
C LEU A 407 0.70 -15.37 23.95
N SER A 408 1.89 -15.87 23.61
CA SER A 408 2.76 -16.61 24.52
C SER A 408 3.68 -15.73 25.38
N MET A 409 3.75 -14.42 25.13
CA MET A 409 4.52 -13.51 25.99
C MET A 409 3.71 -13.17 27.26
N PRO A 410 4.27 -13.37 28.47
CA PRO A 410 3.55 -13.06 29.70
C PRO A 410 3.23 -11.57 29.76
N SER A 411 1.96 -11.25 30.02
CA SER A 411 1.50 -9.89 30.18
C SER A 411 2.15 -9.26 31.42
N THR A 412 3.15 -8.42 31.22
CA THR A 412 3.62 -7.51 32.27
C THR A 412 2.60 -6.38 32.43
N PHE A 413 1.47 -6.68 33.06
CA PHE A 413 0.63 -5.65 33.67
C PHE A 413 1.34 -5.21 34.95
N GLN A 414 1.97 -4.04 34.92
CA GLN A 414 2.22 -3.25 36.13
C GLN A 414 1.02 -2.34 36.34
N HIS A 415 0.38 -2.50 37.50
CA HIS A 415 -0.68 -1.64 38.02
C HIS A 415 -0.17 -0.26 38.38
#